data_AF-A0A967GUH4-F1
#
_entry.id   AF-A0A967GUH4-F1
#
_cell.length_a   1.000
_cell.length_b   1.000
_cell.length_c   1.000
_cell.angle_alpha   90.00
_cell.angle_beta   90.00
_cell.angle_gamma   90.00
#
_symmetry.space_group_name_H-M   'P 1'
#
loop_
_entity.id
_entity.type
_entity.pdbx_description
1 polymer ?
#
loop_
_entity_poly.entity_id
_entity_poly.type
_entity_poly.pdbx_seq_one_letter_code
_entity_poly.pdbx_strand_id
1 'polypeptide(L)' 'GRPVDAKAVFPDGSEGEGFEGLRRYIREQRVEDLVDNLCRKFLAYALGRSLLLSDESTVESMKDQLVKSDYRFHSMV' A
#
# COMPACT_ATOMS: atom_id res chain seq x y z
N GLY A 1 -10.10 -31.08 -13.24
CA GLY A 1 -10.58 -29.77 -12.74
C GLY A 1 -10.48 -28.75 -13.86
N ARG A 2 -11.32 -27.71 -13.86
CA ARG A 2 -11.17 -26.59 -14.80
C ARG A 2 -10.04 -25.66 -14.30
N PRO A 3 -9.20 -25.11 -15.20
CA PRO A 3 -8.20 -24.13 -14.82
C PRO A 3 -8.87 -22.85 -14.27
N VAL A 4 -8.24 -22.22 -13.29
CA VAL A 4 -8.68 -20.93 -12.75
C VAL A 4 -8.33 -19.85 -13.77
N ASP A 5 -9.32 -19.04 -14.15
CA ASP A 5 -9.07 -17.79 -14.87
C ASP A 5 -8.64 -16.72 -13.87
N ALA A 6 -7.41 -16.26 -14.00
CA ALA A 6 -6.79 -15.30 -13.11
C ALA A 6 -6.66 -13.90 -13.73
N LYS A 7 -7.31 -13.66 -14.87
CA LYS A 7 -7.29 -12.35 -15.54
C LYS A 7 -8.17 -11.34 -14.83
N ALA A 8 -7.70 -10.10 -14.76
CA ALA A 8 -8.42 -8.98 -14.17
C ALA A 8 -8.17 -7.70 -14.97
N VAL A 9 -9.19 -6.84 -15.01
CA VAL A 9 -9.09 -5.46 -15.46
C VAL A 9 -8.95 -4.58 -14.22
N PHE A 10 -7.91 -3.75 -14.18
CA PHE A 10 -7.63 -2.84 -13.09
C PHE A 10 -8.46 -1.54 -13.20
N PRO A 11 -8.55 -0.73 -12.14
CA PRO A 11 -9.35 0.51 -12.13
C PRO A 11 -9.02 1.53 -13.22
N ASP A 12 -7.79 1.52 -13.76
CA ASP A 12 -7.35 2.39 -14.86
C ASP A 12 -7.64 1.78 -16.25
N GLY A 13 -8.25 0.60 -16.31
CA GLY A 13 -8.55 -0.13 -17.54
C GLY A 13 -7.41 -1.01 -18.04
N SER A 14 -6.24 -1.02 -17.39
CA SER A 14 -5.16 -1.94 -17.73
C SER A 14 -5.49 -3.38 -17.30
N GLU A 15 -4.91 -4.37 -17.98
CA GLU A 15 -5.14 -5.79 -17.68
C GLU A 15 -3.94 -6.41 -16.96
N GLY A 16 -4.22 -7.34 -16.06
CA GLY A 16 -3.22 -8.15 -15.39
C GLY A 16 -3.69 -9.58 -15.18
N GLU A 17 -2.74 -10.47 -14.94
CA GLU A 17 -3.02 -11.88 -14.67
C GLU A 17 -2.34 -12.32 -13.38
N GLY A 18 -3.14 -12.92 -12.50
CA GLY A 18 -2.68 -13.49 -11.24
C GLY A 18 -1.98 -12.49 -10.32
N PHE A 19 -1.19 -13.05 -9.40
CA PHE A 19 -0.51 -12.28 -8.36
C PHE A 19 0.59 -11.36 -8.91
N GLU A 20 1.38 -11.82 -9.89
CA GLU A 20 2.45 -11.01 -10.48
C GLU A 20 1.89 -9.81 -11.25
N GLY A 21 0.77 -9.99 -11.96
CA GLY A 21 0.06 -8.89 -12.61
C GLY A 21 -0.38 -7.82 -11.61
N LEU A 22 -1.00 -8.23 -10.50
CA LEU A 22 -1.41 -7.33 -9.43
C LEU A 22 -0.21 -6.64 -8.76
N ARG A 23 0.86 -7.38 -8.45
CA ARG A 23 2.05 -6.83 -7.79
C ARG A 23 2.72 -5.76 -8.64
N ARG A 24 2.83 -6.00 -9.96
CA ARG A 24 3.34 -5.02 -10.91
C ARG A 24 2.45 -3.78 -10.96
N TYR A 25 1.14 -3.96 -11.09
CA TYR A 25 0.19 -2.84 -11.11
C TYR A 25 0.29 -1.98 -9.85
N ILE A 26 0.35 -2.60 -8.67
CA ILE A 26 0.52 -1.87 -7.42
C ILE A 26 1.84 -1.09 -7.40
N ARG A 27 2.94 -1.72 -7.81
CA ARG A 27 4.26 -1.08 -7.82
C ARG A 27 4.33 0.11 -8.77
N GLU A 28 3.72 0.01 -9.95
CA GLU A 28 3.83 1.01 -11.01
C GLU A 28 2.81 2.14 -10.85
N GLN A 29 1.60 1.83 -10.42
CA GLN A 29 0.48 2.79 -10.45
C GLN A 29 -0.06 3.16 -9.06
N ARG A 30 0.12 2.31 -8.04
CA ARG A 30 -0.59 2.43 -6.75
C ARG A 30 0.33 2.34 -5.53
N VAL A 31 1.63 2.59 -5.69
CA VAL A 31 2.60 2.42 -4.60
C VAL A 31 2.36 3.44 -3.48
N GLU A 32 1.98 4.66 -3.83
CA GLU A 32 1.64 5.71 -2.86
C GLU A 32 0.41 5.35 -2.03
N ASP A 33 -0.63 4.81 -2.66
CA ASP A 33 -1.84 4.33 -1.95
C ASP A 33 -1.52 3.18 -1.00
N LEU A 34 -0.65 2.26 -1.42
CA LEU A 34 -0.22 1.15 -0.58
C LEU A 34 0.50 1.68 0.66
N VAL A 35 1.41 2.63 0.48
CA VAL A 35 2.22 3.24 1.53
C VAL A 35 1.35 4.05 2.50
N ASP A 36 0.41 4.85 2.01
CA ASP A 36 -0.55 5.58 2.85
C ASP A 36 -1.39 4.62 3.69
N ASN A 37 -1.99 3.60 3.06
CA ASN A 37 -2.79 2.60 3.77
C ASN A 37 -1.96 1.85 4.82
N LEU A 38 -0.73 1.45 4.48
CA LEU A 38 0.15 0.76 5.40
C LEU A 38 0.45 1.62 6.63
N CYS A 39 0.88 2.88 6.43
CA CYS A 39 1.16 3.81 7.52
C CYS A 39 -0.05 4.02 8.42
N ARG A 40 -1.22 4.26 7.84
CA ARG A 40 -2.46 4.50 8.60
C ARG A 40 -2.89 3.30 9.42
N LYS A 41 -2.90 2.11 8.80
CA LYS A 41 -3.33 0.87 9.47
C LYS A 41 -2.34 0.47 10.56
N PHE A 42 -1.04 0.65 10.31
CA PHE A 42 -0.01 0.38 11.29
C PHE A 42 -0.10 1.33 12.50
N LEU A 43 -0.25 2.63 12.25
CA LEU A 43 -0.38 3.62 13.33
C LEU A 43 -1.67 3.39 14.15
N ALA A 44 -2.80 3.11 13.49
CA ALA A 44 -4.05 2.78 14.19
C ALA A 44 -3.91 1.53 15.06
N TYR A 45 -3.23 0.50 14.55
CA TYR A 45 -2.93 -0.71 15.31
C TYR A 45 -2.07 -0.40 16.54
N ALA A 46 -0.99 0.35 16.37
CA ALA A 46 -0.08 0.72 17.46
C ALA A 46 -0.76 1.58 18.55
N LEU A 47 -1.67 2.47 18.15
CA LEU A 47 -2.40 3.34 19.06
C LEU A 47 -3.61 2.67 19.73
N GLY A 48 -4.09 1.53 19.20
CA GLY A 48 -5.29 0.86 19.67
C GLY A 48 -6.59 1.65 19.46
N ARG A 49 -6.57 2.65 18.55
CA ARG A 49 -7.72 3.50 18.22
C ARG A 49 -7.72 3.89 16.74
N SER A 50 -8.86 4.38 16.27
CA SER A 50 -8.93 5.08 14.99
C SER A 50 -8.05 6.33 15.00
N LEU A 51 -7.52 6.68 13.83
CA LEU A 51 -6.75 7.91 13.67
C LEU A 51 -7.64 9.15 13.80
N LEU A 52 -7.06 10.19 14.39
CA LEU A 52 -7.63 11.52 14.50
C LEU A 52 -6.92 12.44 13.52
N LEU A 53 -7.50 13.61 13.26
CA LEU A 53 -6.89 14.61 12.37
C LEU A 53 -5.48 15.04 12.83
N SER A 54 -5.24 15.03 14.14
CA SER A 54 -3.93 15.34 14.72
C SER A 54 -2.84 14.33 14.38
N ASP A 55 -3.19 13.11 13.98
CA ASP A 55 -2.23 12.05 13.64
C ASP A 55 -1.72 12.16 12.20
N GLU A 56 -2.32 13.03 11.38
CA GLU A 56 -2.00 13.15 9.95
C GLU A 56 -0.54 13.55 9.72
N SER A 57 0.02 14.44 10.55
CA SER A 57 1.43 14.83 10.47
C SER A 57 2.39 13.67 10.71
N THR A 58 2.00 12.73 11.58
CA THR A 58 2.76 11.49 11.84
C THR A 58 2.68 10.57 10.63
N VAL A 59 1.49 10.39 10.03
CA VAL A 59 1.33 9.58 8.82
C VAL A 59 2.19 10.11 7.67
N GLU A 60 2.15 11.42 7.43
CA GLU A 60 3.01 12.06 6.41
C GLU A 60 4.51 11.85 6.70
N SER A 61 4.93 11.98 7.96
CA SER A 61 6.33 11.74 8.34
C SER A 61 6.76 10.29 8.08
N MET A 62 5.89 9.32 8.36
CA MET A 62 6.15 7.89 8.10
C MET A 62 6.25 7.61 6.59
N LYS A 63 5.37 8.21 5.78
CA LYS A 63 5.41 8.09 4.31
C LYS A 63 6.72 8.64 3.75
N ASP A 64 7.14 9.83 4.19
CA ASP A 64 8.40 10.45 3.76
C ASP A 64 9.61 9.59 4.12
N GLN A 65 9.61 8.98 5.31
CA GLN A 65 10.68 8.10 5.76
C GLN A 65 10.78 6.84 4.91
N LEU A 66 9.64 6.26 4.52
CA LEU A 66 9.59 5.11 3.61
C LEU A 66 10.14 5.46 2.23
N VAL A 67 9.74 6.59 1.64
CA VAL A 67 10.26 7.02 0.33
C VAL A 67 11.78 7.19 0.38
N LYS A 68 12.30 7.85 1.41
CA LYS A 68 13.76 8.03 1.62
C LYS A 68 14.51 6.72 1.81
N SER A 69 13.82 5.68 2.26
CA SER A 69 14.39 4.37 2.57
C SER A 69 14.13 3.33 1.47
N ASP A 70 13.74 3.75 0.26
CA ASP A 70 13.38 2.85 -0.85
C ASP A 70 12.28 1.86 -0.44
N TYR A 71 11.26 2.37 0.25
CA TYR A 71 10.08 1.65 0.74
C TYR A 71 10.39 0.43 1.64
N ARG A 72 11.55 0.43 2.32
CA ARG A 72 11.94 -0.64 3.24
C ARG A 72 11.09 -0.63 4.50
N PHE A 73 10.39 -1.72 4.77
CA PHE A 73 9.51 -1.86 5.94
C PHE A 73 10.18 -1.53 7.29
N HIS A 74 11.46 -1.88 7.46
CA HIS A 74 12.19 -1.60 8.71
C HIS A 74 12.29 -0.10 9.03
N SER A 75 12.16 0.79 8.04
CA SER A 75 12.19 2.24 8.31
C SER A 75 10.93 2.77 8.98
N MET A 76 9.89 1.96 9.19
CA MET A 76 8.68 2.34 9.93
C MET A 76 8.74 2.00 11.43
N VAL A 77 9.74 1.22 11.86
CA VAL A 77 9.85 0.67 13.23
C VAL A 77 10.98 1.37 13.99
#